data_AF-A0A2T2TKJ9-F1
#
_entry.id   AF-A0A2T2TKJ9-F1
#
_cell.length_a   1.000
_cell.length_b   1.000
_cell.length_c   1.000
_cell.angle_alpha   90.00
_cell.angle_beta   90.00
_cell.angle_gamma   90.00
#
_symmetry.space_group_name_H-M   'P 1'
#
loop_
_entity.id
_entity.type
_entity.pdbx_description
1 polymer ?
#
loop_
_entity_poly.entity_id
_entity_poly.type
_entity_poly.pdbx_seq_one_letter_code
_entity_poly.pdbx_strand_id
1 'polypeptide(L)' 'MFEDTSFRSEHLGVITHGSLNDGIEMKLDPGESVEDVRAGTFVVIQGEKHDFFCMITDVEIEAAN' A
#
# COMPACT_ATOMS: atom_id res chain seq x y z
N MET A 1 -17.16 13.00 -21.64
CA MET A 1 -15.75 12.84 -21.28
C MET A 1 -15.75 11.93 -20.07
N PHE A 2 -15.79 10.63 -20.32
CA PHE A 2 -15.69 9.62 -19.27
C PHE A 2 -14.20 9.38 -19.13
N GLU A 3 -13.62 9.80 -18.01
CA GLU A 3 -12.23 9.47 -17.71
C GLU A 3 -12.13 7.95 -17.62
N ASP A 4 -11.28 7.42 -18.48
CA ASP A 4 -10.87 6.04 -18.50
C ASP A 4 -10.04 5.80 -17.23
N THR A 5 -10.69 5.49 -16.11
CA THR A 5 -10.01 4.98 -14.92
C THR A 5 -9.64 3.53 -15.18
N SER A 6 -8.78 3.32 -16.18
CA SER A 6 -7.99 2.10 -16.28
C SER A 6 -7.35 1.89 -14.90
N PHE A 7 -7.65 0.77 -14.25
CA PHE A 7 -6.88 0.28 -13.10
C PHE A 7 -5.47 -0.03 -13.62
N ARG A 8 -4.67 1.02 -13.82
CA ARG A 8 -3.22 0.88 -13.83
C ARG A 8 -2.90 0.32 -12.45
N SER A 9 -2.08 -0.72 -12.37
CA SER A 9 -1.49 -1.13 -11.10
C SER A 9 -0.65 0.06 -10.61
N GLU A 10 -1.29 1.02 -9.94
CA GLU A 10 -0.62 2.16 -9.37
C GLU A 10 0.15 1.62 -8.18
N HIS A 11 1.47 1.77 -8.26
CA HIS A 11 2.38 1.33 -7.24
C HIS A 11 2.07 2.14 -5.99
N LEU A 12 1.35 1.54 -5.05
CA LEU A 12 0.90 2.23 -3.85
C LEU A 12 2.09 2.70 -3.00
N GLY A 13 3.21 1.98 -3.06
CA GLY A 13 4.40 2.30 -2.32
C GLY A 13 5.33 1.11 -2.17
N VAL A 14 6.32 1.28 -1.29
CA VAL A 14 7.39 0.31 -1.05
C VAL A 14 7.33 -0.24 0.36
N ILE A 15 7.54 -1.55 0.49
CA ILE A 15 7.67 -2.21 1.78
C ILE A 15 8.97 -1.78 2.44
N THR A 16 8.90 -1.34 3.70
CA THR A 16 10.07 -0.83 4.45
C THR A 16 10.43 -1.70 5.64
N HIS A 17 9.46 -2.34 6.28
CA HIS A 17 9.68 -3.30 7.37
C HIS A 17 8.75 -4.51 7.26
N GLY A 18 9.12 -5.60 7.93
CA GLY A 18 8.22 -6.73 8.11
C GLY A 18 8.74 -7.77 9.08
N SER A 19 7.81 -8.40 9.81
CA SER A 19 8.06 -9.48 10.75
C SER A 19 6.84 -10.43 10.77
N LEU A 20 7.04 -11.67 11.24
CA LEU A 20 5.93 -12.63 11.39
C LEU A 20 4.89 -12.14 12.43
N ASN A 21 5.34 -11.41 13.45
CA ASN A 21 4.50 -10.99 14.57
C ASN A 21 3.82 -9.65 14.31
N ASP A 22 4.53 -8.72 13.65
CA ASP A 22 4.11 -7.32 13.50
C ASP A 22 3.55 -7.03 12.10
N GLY A 23 3.61 -8.02 11.19
CA GLY A 23 3.11 -7.87 9.83
C GLY A 23 4.11 -7.14 8.94
N ILE A 24 3.63 -6.32 8.03
CA ILE A 24 4.43 -5.65 7.00
C ILE A 24 4.06 -4.17 6.99
N GLU A 25 5.07 -3.30 6.94
CA GLU A 25 4.90 -1.86 6.83
C GLU A 25 5.27 -1.38 5.43
N MET A 26 4.43 -0.52 4.86
CA MET A 26 4.65 0.11 3.58
C MET A 26 4.74 1.62 3.75
N LYS A 27 5.72 2.22 3.08
CA LYS A 27 5.75 3.66 2.88
C LYS A 27 5.00 3.99 1.60
N LEU A 28 3.98 4.83 1.72
CA LEU A 28 3.18 5.32 0.60
C LEU A 28 4.05 6.10 -0.40
N ASP A 29 3.81 5.90 -1.69
CA ASP A 29 4.48 6.65 -2.74
C ASP A 29 4.13 8.15 -2.66
N PRO A 30 5.08 9.08 -2.91
CA PRO A 30 4.83 10.52 -2.75
C PRO A 30 3.75 11.11 -3.67
N GLY A 31 3.39 10.40 -4.75
CA GLY A 31 2.34 10.80 -5.67
C GLY A 31 0.94 10.35 -5.24
N GLU A 32 0.86 9.42 -4.29
CA GLU A 32 -0.39 8.85 -3.81
C GLU A 32 -0.93 9.66 -2.62
N SER A 33 -2.25 9.85 -2.59
CA SER A 33 -2.90 10.50 -1.45
C SER A 33 -3.13 9.50 -0.32
N VAL A 34 -2.75 9.88 0.90
CA VAL A 34 -3.08 9.10 2.10
C VAL A 34 -4.59 8.94 2.30
N GLU A 35 -5.41 9.88 1.81
CA GLU A 35 -6.87 9.86 1.96
C GLU A 35 -7.55 8.77 1.11
N ASP A 36 -6.85 8.28 0.09
CA ASP A 36 -7.30 7.21 -0.79
C ASP A 36 -6.97 5.82 -0.21
N VAL A 37 -6.07 5.77 0.77
CA VAL A 37 -5.69 4.54 1.48
C VAL A 37 -6.46 4.42 2.79
N ARG A 38 -7.15 3.29 2.97
CA ARG A 38 -8.02 3.05 4.13
C ARG A 38 -7.75 1.68 4.73
N ALA A 39 -7.84 1.59 6.05
CA ALA A 39 -7.89 0.31 6.73
C ALA A 39 -9.08 -0.53 6.20
N GLY A 40 -8.86 -1.83 6.03
CA GLY A 40 -9.79 -2.75 5.39
C GLY A 40 -9.67 -2.83 3.86
N THR A 41 -8.86 -1.98 3.22
CA THR A 41 -8.55 -2.11 1.79
C THR A 41 -7.65 -3.31 1.56
N PHE A 42 -8.01 -4.13 0.57
CA PHE A 42 -7.19 -5.24 0.12
C PHE A 42 -6.15 -4.79 -0.90
N VAL A 43 -4.92 -5.27 -0.74
CA VAL A 43 -3.79 -4.97 -1.62
C VAL A 43 -3.04 -6.25 -1.98
N VAL A 44 -2.24 -6.18 -3.04
CA VAL A 44 -1.33 -7.26 -3.42
C VAL A 44 0.09 -6.78 -3.23
N ILE A 45 0.85 -7.48 -2.40
CA ILE A 45 2.30 -7.28 -2.30
C ILE A 45 2.95 -8.20 -3.33
N GLN A 46 3.58 -7.60 -4.34
CA GLN A 46 4.29 -8.35 -5.36
C GLN A 46 5.62 -8.87 -4.82
N GLY A 47 5.85 -10.17 -4.96
CA GLY A 47 7.10 -10.83 -4.61
C GLY A 47 7.73 -11.49 -5.83
N GLU A 48 9.02 -11.85 -5.74
CA GLU A 48 9.73 -12.45 -6.89
C GLU A 48 9.16 -13.82 -7.31
N LYS A 49 8.62 -14.59 -6.35
CA LYS A 49 8.10 -15.94 -6.57
C LYS A 49 6.59 -16.02 -6.45
N HIS A 50 6.03 -15.23 -5.54
CA HIS A 50 4.63 -15.29 -5.15
C HIS A 50 4.14 -13.89 -4.85
N ASP A 51 2.89 -13.65 -5.20
CA ASP A 51 2.15 -12.46 -4.81
C ASP A 51 1.34 -12.78 -3.55
N PHE A 52 1.31 -11.82 -2.62
CA PHE A 52 0.65 -11.96 -1.33
C PHE A 52 -0.57 -11.06 -1.30
N PHE A 53 -1.75 -11.67 -1.11
CA PHE A 53 -2.98 -10.93 -0.89
C PHE A 53 -3.06 -10.52 0.58
N CYS A 54 -3.07 -9.21 0.82
CA CYS A 54 -2.98 -8.61 2.14
C CYS A 54 -4.11 -7.60 2.36
N MET A 55 -4.35 -7.26 3.62
CA MET A 55 -5.29 -6.22 4.02
C MET A 55 -4.53 -5.15 4.78
N ILE A 56 -4.77 -3.89 4.44
CA ILE A 56 -4.25 -2.76 5.21
C ILE A 56 -5.02 -2.73 6.53
N THR A 57 -4.31 -2.87 7.65
CA THR A 57 -4.93 -2.89 8.98
C THR A 57 -4.97 -1.52 9.63
N ASP A 58 -4.01 -0.65 9.32
CA ASP A 58 -3.92 0.70 9.86
C ASP A 58 -3.19 1.65 8.89
N VAL A 59 -3.33 2.97 9.09
CA VAL A 59 -2.67 4.02 8.30
C VAL A 59 -2.18 5.12 9.25
N GLU A 60 -0.87 5.37 9.25
CA GLU A 60 -0.22 6.36 10.12
C GLU A 60 0.56 7.40 9.30
N ILE A 61 0.67 8.63 9.84
CA ILE A 61 1.49 9.70 9.26
C ILE A 61 2.64 9.99 10.23
N GLU A 62 3.85 9.60 9.84
CA GLU A 62 5.05 9.92 10.59
C GLU A 62 5.63 11.27 10.14
N ALA A 63 5.76 12.21 11.08
CA ALA A 63 6.52 13.44 10.87
C ALA A 63 7.98 13.21 11.29
N ALA A 64 8.92 13.35 10.37
CA ALA A 64 10.35 13.41 10.71
C ALA A 64 10.62 14.72 11.46
N ASN A 65 11.01 14.60 12.73
CA ASN A 65 11.44 15.72 13.59
C ASN A 65 12.92 16.05 13.42
#